data_AF-A0A2S8HV39-F1
#
_entry.id   AF-A0A2S8HV39-F1
#
_cell.length_a   1.000
_cell.length_b   1.000
_cell.length_c   1.000
_cell.angle_alpha   90.00
_cell.angle_beta   90.00
_cell.angle_gamma   90.00
#
_symmetry.space_group_name_H-M   'P 1'
#
loop_
_entity.id
_entity.type
_entity.pdbx_description
1 polymer ?
#
loop_
_entity_poly.entity_id
_entity_poly.type
_entity_poly.pdbx_seq_one_letter_code
_entity_poly.pdbx_strand_id
1 'polypeptide(L)'
;MHMLVTPMRRHGVALSPQERRRYQAIRGNVMVSSVNSNELGRSANVARIDVGMPLDPDPLPRLLDATLAGMAVTGFVLSGIEYIDGCAYAQSWWCRQE
;
A
#
# COMPACT_ATOMS: atom_id res chain seq x y z
N MET A 1 -7.10 -9.75 9.63
CA MET A 1 -6.69 -8.86 10.74
C MET A 1 -6.74 -7.45 10.19
N HIS A 2 -7.55 -6.57 10.78
CA HIS A 2 -7.68 -5.19 10.30
C HIS A 2 -6.47 -4.37 10.74
N MET A 3 -5.94 -3.59 9.82
CA MET A 3 -4.82 -2.68 10.01
C MET A 3 -5.29 -1.27 9.65
N LEU A 4 -4.67 -0.27 10.26
CA LEU A 4 -4.75 1.12 9.83
C LEU A 4 -3.61 1.40 8.85
N VAL A 5 -3.97 1.73 7.61
CA VAL A 5 -3.01 1.99 6.53
C VAL A 5 -2.99 3.47 6.19
N THR A 6 -1.79 4.03 6.10
CA THR A 6 -1.57 5.42 5.71
C THR A 6 -0.51 5.47 4.60
N PRO A 7 -0.84 5.98 3.40
CA PRO A 7 0.16 6.25 2.37
C PRO A 7 1.23 7.20 2.93
N MET A 8 2.47 6.98 2.55
CA MET A 8 3.60 7.81 2.95
C MET A 8 4.13 8.68 1.82
N ARG A 9 3.68 8.45 0.58
CA ARG A 9 4.03 9.26 -0.58
C ARG A 9 2.78 9.52 -1.43
N ARG A 10 2.84 10.55 -2.25
CA ARG A 10 1.81 10.93 -3.22
C ARG A 10 2.51 11.19 -4.54
N HIS A 11 2.25 10.35 -5.54
CA HIS A 11 2.98 10.39 -6.82
C HIS A 11 4.51 10.41 -6.62
N GLY A 12 5.04 9.53 -5.76
CA GLY A 12 6.48 9.46 -5.47
C GLY A 12 7.02 10.45 -4.44
N VAL A 13 6.30 11.55 -4.18
CA VAL A 13 6.72 12.60 -3.25
C VAL A 13 6.35 12.22 -1.82
N ALA A 14 7.34 12.18 -0.92
CA ALA A 14 7.11 11.84 0.48
C ALA A 14 6.16 12.84 1.13
N LEU A 15 5.14 12.33 1.82
CA LEU A 15 4.24 13.14 2.63
C LEU A 15 4.98 13.67 3.86
N SER A 16 4.77 14.94 4.17
CA SER A 16 5.28 15.55 5.40
C SER A 16 4.72 14.82 6.63
N PRO A 17 5.39 14.91 7.79
CA PRO A 17 4.86 14.35 9.04
C PRO A 17 3.46 14.86 9.39
N GLN A 18 3.15 16.12 9.06
CA GLN A 18 1.83 16.71 9.34
C GLN A 18 0.75 16.14 8.42
N GLU A 19 1.04 15.99 7.12
CA GLU A 19 0.12 15.34 6.17
C GLU A 19 -0.17 13.90 6.57
N ARG A 20 0.87 13.13 6.94
CA ARG A 20 0.70 11.74 7.40
C ARG A 20 -0.17 11.63 8.65
N ARG A 21 -0.02 12.55 9.61
CA ARG A 21 -0.84 12.57 10.83
C ARG A 21 -2.30 12.95 10.57
N ARG A 22 -2.55 13.83 9.59
CA ARG A 22 -3.90 14.29 9.23
C ARG A 22 -4.62 13.35 8.26
N TYR A 23 -3.88 12.48 7.59
CA TYR A 23 -4.46 11.50 6.67
C TYR A 23 -5.38 10.55 7.44
N GLN A 24 -6.65 10.47 7.04
CA GLN A 24 -7.59 9.50 7.60
C GLN A 24 -7.13 8.10 7.22
N ALA A 25 -6.71 7.32 8.21
CA ALA A 25 -6.18 5.99 7.96
C ALA A 25 -7.26 5.07 7.36
N ILE A 26 -6.84 4.28 6.38
CA ILE A 26 -7.69 3.30 5.71
C ILE A 26 -7.69 2.04 6.56
N ARG A 27 -8.86 1.62 7.03
CA ARG A 27 -9.02 0.38 7.80
C ARG A 27 -9.30 -0.77 6.86
N GLY A 28 -8.47 -1.81 6.88
CA GLY A 28 -8.66 -2.97 6.02
C GLY A 28 -7.66 -4.10 6.29
N ASN A 29 -7.84 -5.23 5.60
CA ASN A 29 -6.90 -6.34 5.63
C ASN A 29 -5.81 -6.11 4.60
N VAL A 30 -4.56 -5.96 5.05
CA VAL A 30 -3.40 -5.87 4.15
C VAL A 30 -3.02 -7.28 3.71
N MET A 31 -3.12 -7.55 2.42
CA MET A 31 -2.69 -8.83 1.83
C MET A 31 -1.52 -8.60 0.89
N VAL A 32 -0.54 -9.50 0.97
CA VAL A 32 0.57 -9.57 0.01
C VAL A 32 0.57 -10.96 -0.58
N SER A 33 0.48 -11.05 -1.90
CA SER A 33 0.47 -12.32 -2.63
C SER A 33 1.38 -12.26 -3.85
N SER A 34 2.08 -13.37 -4.13
CA SER A 34 2.79 -13.52 -5.39
C SER A 34 1.78 -13.75 -6.52
N VAL A 35 1.78 -12.86 -7.51
CA VAL A 35 0.89 -12.93 -8.68
C VAL A 35 1.68 -12.67 -9.95
N ASN A 36 1.22 -13.20 -11.08
CA ASN A 36 1.73 -12.78 -12.38
C ASN A 36 1.23 -11.35 -12.66
N SER A 37 2.14 -10.37 -12.67
CA SER A 37 1.81 -8.97 -12.96
C SER A 37 2.03 -8.70 -14.43
N ASN A 38 0.95 -8.30 -15.11
CA ASN A 38 1.01 -7.86 -16.50
C ASN A 38 1.84 -6.58 -16.61
N GLU A 39 1.72 -5.67 -15.64
CA GLU A 39 2.43 -4.39 -15.60
C GLU A 39 3.96 -4.59 -15.51
N LEU A 40 4.42 -5.63 -14.82
CA LEU A 40 5.84 -5.94 -14.67
C LEU A 40 6.36 -7.02 -15.63
N GLY A 41 5.46 -7.73 -16.33
CA GLY A 41 5.81 -8.85 -17.21
C GLY A 41 6.41 -10.06 -16.49
N ARG A 42 6.21 -10.19 -15.17
CA ARG A 42 6.76 -11.28 -14.33
C ARG A 42 5.93 -11.54 -13.08
N SER A 43 6.26 -12.61 -12.36
CA SER A 43 5.76 -12.81 -11.00
C SER A 43 6.29 -11.71 -10.07
N ALA A 44 5.40 -11.15 -9.26
CA ALA A 44 5.72 -10.11 -8.29
C ALA A 44 4.87 -10.27 -7.04
N ASN A 45 5.43 -9.88 -5.90
CA ASN A 45 4.65 -9.72 -4.68
C ASN A 45 3.81 -8.44 -4.83
N VAL A 46 2.49 -8.58 -4.75
CA VAL A 46 1.56 -7.45 -4.88
C VAL A 46 0.81 -7.29 -3.58
N ALA A 47 0.87 -6.08 -3.01
CA ALA A 47 0.08 -5.72 -1.85
C ALA A 47 -1.24 -5.04 -2.26
N ARG A 48 -2.32 -5.37 -1.54
CA ARG A 48 -3.62 -4.72 -1.64
C ARG A 48 -4.30 -4.59 -0.27
N ILE A 49 -5.28 -3.70 -0.17
CA ILE A 49 -6.08 -3.51 1.04
C ILE A 49 -7.50 -3.99 0.75
N ASP A 50 -7.91 -5.08 1.41
CA ASP A 50 -9.27 -5.60 1.31
C ASP A 50 -10.15 -5.06 2.44
N VAL A 51 -11.19 -4.33 2.06
CA VAL A 51 -12.15 -3.68 2.97
C VAL A 51 -13.40 -4.53 3.23
N GLY A 52 -13.48 -5.75 2.67
CA GLY A 52 -14.48 -6.76 3.05
C GLY A 52 -15.81 -6.70 2.29
N MET A 53 -16.04 -5.69 1.45
CA MET A 53 -17.19 -5.62 0.54
C MET A 53 -16.72 -5.94 -0.90
N PRO A 54 -17.22 -7.02 -1.53
CA PRO A 54 -16.70 -7.52 -2.81
C PRO A 54 -16.80 -6.54 -4.00
N LEU A 55 -17.67 -5.54 -3.91
CA LEU A 55 -17.96 -4.59 -4.99
C LEU A 55 -17.31 -3.23 -4.77
N ASP A 56 -16.74 -2.97 -3.59
CA ASP A 56 -16.08 -1.70 -3.33
C ASP A 56 -14.69 -1.70 -3.99
N PRO A 57 -14.30 -0.60 -4.67
CA PRO A 57 -12.96 -0.50 -5.20
C PRO A 57 -11.93 -0.55 -4.07
N ASP A 58 -10.78 -1.19 -4.33
CA ASP A 58 -9.66 -1.14 -3.41
C ASP A 58 -9.32 0.35 -3.10
N PRO A 59 -9.17 0.73 -1.83
CA PRO A 59 -9.04 2.13 -1.42
C PRO A 59 -7.69 2.75 -1.83
N LEU A 60 -6.71 1.92 -2.20
CA LEU A 60 -5.44 2.32 -2.79
C LEU A 60 -5.17 1.48 -4.04
N PRO A 61 -4.43 2.02 -5.04
CA PRO A 61 -3.89 1.22 -6.12
C PRO A 61 -3.07 0.04 -5.58
N ARG A 62 -2.96 -1.04 -6.36
CA ARG A 62 -2.10 -2.18 -5.98
C ARG A 62 -0.64 -1.74 -5.89
N LEU A 63 0.04 -2.13 -4.81
CA LEU A 63 1.47 -1.88 -4.64
C LEU A 63 2.24 -3.07 -5.22
N LEU A 64 2.78 -2.89 -6.42
CA LEU A 64 3.56 -3.89 -7.14
C LEU A 64 4.99 -3.96 -6.59
N ASP A 65 5.62 -5.13 -6.70
CA ASP A 65 6.91 -5.43 -6.07
C ASP A 65 6.97 -5.01 -4.59
N ALA A 66 5.89 -5.29 -3.87
CA ALA A 66 5.78 -4.98 -2.47
C ALA A 66 6.89 -5.67 -1.66
N THR A 67 7.68 -4.87 -0.97
CA THR A 67 8.77 -5.29 -0.09
C THR A 67 8.57 -4.70 1.31
N LEU A 68 9.00 -5.43 2.33
CA LEU A 68 9.03 -4.94 3.70
C LEU A 68 10.21 -3.97 3.86
N ALA A 69 9.92 -2.67 3.94
CA ALA A 69 10.92 -1.62 4.06
C ALA A 69 11.30 -1.31 5.52
N GLY A 70 10.42 -1.65 6.46
CA GLY A 70 10.65 -1.49 7.90
C GLY A 70 9.59 -2.20 8.71
N MET A 71 9.94 -2.65 9.91
CA MET A 71 9.05 -3.38 10.79
C MET A 71 9.29 -3.00 12.25
N ALA A 72 8.21 -2.85 13.00
CA ALA A 72 8.17 -2.67 14.43
C ALA A 72 7.11 -3.62 15.01
N VAL A 73 7.04 -3.68 16.35
CA VAL A 73 6.11 -4.59 17.05
C VAL A 73 4.65 -4.36 16.64
N THR A 74 4.25 -3.10 16.45
CA THR A 74 2.85 -2.71 16.19
C THR A 74 2.58 -2.30 14.75
N GLY A 75 3.53 -2.49 13.84
CA GLY A 75 3.33 -2.09 12.46
C GLY A 75 4.54 -2.29 11.57
N PHE A 76 4.36 -2.05 10.29
CA PHE A 76 5.38 -2.20 9.26
C PHE A 76 5.17 -1.20 8.12
N VAL A 77 6.17 -1.09 7.27
CA VAL A 77 6.11 -0.29 6.06
C VAL A 77 6.30 -1.22 4.87
N LEU A 78 5.32 -1.22 3.97
CA LEU A 78 5.49 -1.80 2.64
C LEU A 78 5.94 -0.72 1.68
N SER A 79 6.85 -1.05 0.76
CA SER A 79 7.23 -0.18 -0.34
C SER A 79 7.23 -0.93 -1.65
N GLY A 80 6.95 -0.22 -2.73
CA GLY A 80 6.82 -0.79 -4.06
C GLY A 80 6.43 0.28 -5.07
N ILE A 81 5.77 -0.13 -6.14
CA ILE A 81 5.36 0.73 -7.25
C ILE A 81 3.84 0.72 -7.36
N GLU A 82 3.22 1.89 -7.38
CA GLU A 82 1.83 2.03 -7.81
C GLU A 82 1.80 2.63 -9.21
N TYR A 83 0.92 2.10 -10.06
CA TYR A 83 0.57 2.73 -11.33
C TYR A 83 -0.64 3.63 -11.13
N ILE A 84 -0.46 4.93 -11.35
CA ILE A 84 -1.49 5.96 -11.18
C ILE A 84 -1.48 6.81 -12.44
N ASP A 85 -2.63 6.90 -13.12
CA ASP A 85 -2.81 7.69 -14.35
C ASP A 85 -1.73 7.41 -15.42
N GLY A 86 -1.38 6.13 -15.61
CA GLY A 86 -0.38 5.68 -16.59
C GLY A 86 1.08 5.90 -16.18
N CYS A 87 1.34 6.49 -15.01
CA CYS A 87 2.69 6.70 -14.49
C CYS A 87 3.00 5.71 -13.35
N ALA A 88 4.24 5.20 -13.34
CA ALA A 88 4.76 4.38 -12.26
C ALA A 88 5.38 5.27 -11.17
N TYR A 89 4.90 5.17 -9.94
CA TYR A 89 5.41 5.93 -8.80
C TYR A 89 5.91 5.00 -7.70
N ALA A 90 7.10 5.30 -7.19
CA ALA A 90 7.59 4.68 -5.95
C ALA A 90 6.67 5.10 -4.80
N GLN A 91 6.14 4.13 -4.08
CA GLN A 91 5.12 4.35 -3.05
C GLN A 91 5.44 3.53 -1.81
N SER A 92 4.88 3.98 -0.68
CA SER A 92 5.04 3.28 0.59
C SER A 92 3.79 3.41 1.45
N TRP A 93 3.44 2.32 2.13
CA TRP A 93 2.30 2.25 3.04
C TRP A 93 2.79 2.01 4.46
N TRP A 94 2.39 2.87 5.38
CA TRP A 94 2.55 2.61 6.80
C TRP A 94 1.33 1.85 7.33
N CYS A 95 1.53 0.56 7.58
CA CYS A 95 0.52 -0.36 8.10
C CYS A 95 0.74 -0.54 9.59
N ARG A 96 -0.25 -0.21 10.42
CA ARG A 96 -0.15 -0.38 11.88
C ARG A 96 -1.39 -1.09 12.43
N GLN A 97 -1.20 -1.73 13.57
CA GLN A 97 -2.31 -2.23 14.37
C GLN A 97 -3.24 -1.08 14.78
N GLU A 98 -4.54 -1.36 14.83
CA GLU A 98 -5.56 -0.46 15.37
C GLU A 98 -5.31 -0.12 16.84
#